data_AF-A0A933PFL0-F1
#
_entry.id   AF-A0A933PFL0-F1
#
_cell.length_a   1.000
_cell.length_b   1.000
_cell.length_c   1.000
_cell.angle_alpha   90.00
_cell.angle_beta   90.00
_cell.angle_gamma   90.00
#
_symmetry.space_group_name_H-M   'P 1'
#
loop_
_entity.id
_entity.type
_entity.pdbx_description
1 polymer ?
#
loop_
_entity_poly.entity_id
_entity_poly.type
_entity_poly.pdbx_seq_one_letter_code
_entity_poly.pdbx_strand_id
1 'polypeptide(L)'
;MTATPAGVAALLALADQRLPSGGHVHSGGVEEAVRGGLIADGPSLRAFLHRRLLSVGRVTAGLAAAAVGLTAATVPRLDAEADARTPSPAQRAASRAQGRGLLRLARAAWVGPHVDLA
;
A
#
# COMPACT_ATOMS: atom_id res chain seq x y z
N MET A 1 -11.13 -17.29 -14.49
CA MET A 1 -10.65 -17.53 -13.10
C MET A 1 -11.78 -17.19 -12.15
N THR A 2 -12.48 -18.19 -11.61
CA THR A 2 -13.45 -17.96 -10.53
C THR A 2 -12.70 -17.94 -9.20
N ALA A 3 -12.84 -16.86 -8.44
CA ALA A 3 -12.22 -16.77 -7.11
C ALA A 3 -12.91 -17.78 -6.17
N THR A 4 -12.12 -18.50 -5.37
CA THR A 4 -12.68 -19.37 -4.33
C THR A 4 -13.30 -18.52 -3.22
N PRO A 5 -14.31 -19.01 -2.48
CA PRO A 5 -14.89 -18.28 -1.34
C PRO A 5 -13.84 -17.84 -0.32
N ALA A 6 -12.83 -18.68 -0.05
CA ALA A 6 -11.69 -18.34 0.80
C ALA A 6 -10.83 -17.20 0.23
N GLY A 7 -10.59 -17.19 -1.10
CA GLY A 7 -9.89 -16.10 -1.77
C GLY A 7 -10.66 -14.77 -1.69
N VAL A 8 -11.98 -14.80 -1.89
CA VAL A 8 -12.83 -13.61 -1.73
C VAL A 8 -12.81 -13.10 -0.29
N ALA A 9 -12.91 -13.98 0.70
CA ALA A 9 -12.84 -13.60 2.11
C ALA A 9 -11.48 -12.96 2.47
N ALA A 10 -10.37 -13.48 1.94
CA ALA A 10 -9.04 -12.89 2.13
C ALA A 10 -8.93 -11.48 1.51
N LEU A 11 -9.48 -11.29 0.31
CA LEU A 11 -9.53 -9.98 -0.34
C LEU A 11 -10.39 -8.98 0.44
N LEU A 12 -11.54 -9.41 0.96
CA LEU A 12 -12.40 -8.58 1.80
C LEU A 12 -11.72 -8.22 3.12
N ALA A 13 -11.00 -9.16 3.74
CA ALA A 13 -10.21 -8.88 4.94
C ALA A 13 -9.08 -7.88 4.67
N LEU A 14 -8.41 -7.97 3.51
CA LEU A 14 -7.40 -6.99 3.08
C LEU A 14 -8.00 -5.59 2.83
N ALA A 15 -9.26 -5.52 2.41
CA ALA A 15 -9.98 -4.26 2.20
C ALA A 15 -10.61 -3.69 3.48
N ASP A 16 -10.67 -4.46 4.57
CA ASP A 16 -11.30 -4.03 5.83
C ASP A 16 -10.36 -3.13 6.64
N GLN A 17 -10.87 -1.95 7.02
CA GLN A 17 -10.16 -0.98 7.86
C GLN A 17 -9.78 -1.51 9.26
N ARG A 18 -10.47 -2.55 9.74
CA ARG A 18 -10.20 -3.20 11.03
C ARG A 18 -9.01 -4.14 10.97
N LEU A 19 -8.49 -4.46 9.78
CA LEU A 19 -7.27 -5.24 9.65
C LEU A 19 -6.12 -4.49 10.35
N PRO A 20 -5.38 -5.11 11.29
CA PRO A 20 -4.35 -4.44 12.06
C PRO A 20 -3.04 -4.26 11.24
N SER A 21 -3.17 -3.69 10.04
CA SER A 21 -2.07 -3.33 9.14
C SER A 21 -1.41 -2.00 9.51
N GLY A 22 -2.06 -1.20 10.35
CA GLY A 22 -1.63 0.17 10.67
C GLY A 22 -1.88 1.17 9.54
N GLY A 23 -2.70 0.84 8.54
CA GLY A 23 -2.96 1.75 7.41
C GLY A 23 -3.60 3.09 7.81
N HIS A 24 -4.36 3.13 8.91
CA HIS A 24 -5.08 4.33 9.37
C HIS A 24 -4.17 5.39 10.01
N VAL A 25 -2.93 5.06 10.39
CA VAL A 25 -2.02 6.04 11.03
C VAL A 25 -1.29 6.94 10.02
N HIS A 26 -1.59 6.82 8.73
CA HIS A 26 -0.94 7.58 7.67
C HIS A 26 -1.95 8.39 6.86
N SER A 27 -1.88 9.71 6.97
CA SER A 27 -2.77 10.63 6.26
C SER A 27 -2.55 10.72 4.75
N GLY A 28 -1.46 10.15 4.23
CA GLY A 28 -1.15 10.19 2.80
C GLY A 28 -0.94 11.60 2.24
N GLY A 29 -0.58 12.57 3.10
CA GLY A 29 -0.35 13.97 2.76
C GLY A 29 -1.56 14.88 2.97
N VAL A 30 -2.71 14.34 3.37
CA VAL A 30 -3.94 15.12 3.61
C VAL A 30 -3.75 16.14 4.74
N GLU A 31 -3.13 15.75 5.85
CA GLU A 31 -2.90 16.65 6.99
C GLU A 31 -2.05 17.87 6.59
N GLU A 32 -1.00 17.65 5.81
CA GLU A 32 -0.15 18.74 5.30
C GLU A 32 -0.91 19.62 4.30
N ALA A 33 -1.68 19.02 3.40
CA ALA A 33 -2.46 19.76 2.42
C ALA A 33 -3.57 20.63 3.07
N VAL A 34 -4.14 20.18 4.21
CA VAL A 34 -5.04 21.01 5.01
C VAL A 34 -4.28 22.15 5.68
N ARG A 35 -3.15 21.86 6.33
CA ARG A 35 -2.35 22.89 7.01
C ARG A 35 -1.83 23.96 6.06
N GLY A 36 -1.48 23.58 4.84
CA GLY A 36 -1.06 24.48 3.77
C GLY A 36 -2.20 25.18 3.02
N GLY A 37 -3.46 24.98 3.42
CA GLY A 37 -4.64 25.60 2.78
C GLY A 37 -5.00 25.07 1.40
N LEU A 38 -4.38 23.98 0.94
CA LEU A 38 -4.69 23.33 -0.35
C LEU A 38 -6.00 22.52 -0.29
N ILE A 39 -6.40 22.09 0.90
CA ILE A 39 -7.67 21.42 1.18
C ILE A 39 -8.39 22.22 2.25
N ALA A 40 -9.53 22.81 1.90
CA ALA A 40 -10.35 23.61 2.81
C ALA A 40 -11.80 23.11 2.90
N ASP A 41 -12.21 22.21 2.00
CA ASP A 41 -13.59 21.75 1.86
C ASP A 41 -13.68 20.39 1.13
N GLY A 42 -14.90 19.87 1.00
CA GLY A 42 -15.17 18.61 0.30
C GLY A 42 -14.70 18.60 -1.17
N PRO A 43 -14.98 19.63 -1.98
CA PRO A 43 -14.50 19.73 -3.37
C PRO A 43 -12.96 19.70 -3.50
N SER A 44 -12.23 20.47 -2.69
CA SER A 44 -10.76 20.49 -2.71
C SER A 44 -10.16 19.16 -2.24
N LEU A 45 -10.76 18.51 -1.24
CA LEU A 45 -10.39 17.14 -0.84
C LEU A 45 -10.62 16.15 -1.98
N ARG A 46 -11.78 16.18 -2.65
CA ARG A 46 -12.08 15.32 -3.80
C ARG A 46 -11.04 15.50 -4.91
N ALA A 47 -10.70 16.74 -5.22
CA ALA A 47 -9.69 17.05 -6.24
C ALA A 47 -8.30 16.53 -5.85
N PHE A 48 -7.92 16.68 -4.57
CA PHE A 48 -6.69 16.11 -4.03
C PHE A 48 -6.66 14.59 -4.16
N LEU A 49 -7.71 13.90 -3.73
CA LEU A 49 -7.82 12.44 -3.80
C LEU A 49 -7.77 11.93 -5.25
N HIS A 50 -8.46 12.60 -6.18
CA HIS A 50 -8.43 12.24 -7.60
C HIS A 50 -7.02 12.36 -8.19
N ARG A 51 -6.32 13.48 -7.94
CA ARG A 51 -4.92 13.65 -8.37
C ARG A 51 -4.02 12.58 -7.74
N ARG A 52 -4.23 12.27 -6.47
CA ARG A 52 -3.46 11.25 -5.75
C ARG A 52 -3.68 9.84 -6.33
N LEU A 53 -4.91 9.48 -6.70
CA LEU A 53 -5.23 8.23 -7.38
C LEU A 53 -4.50 8.10 -8.72
N LEU A 54 -4.50 9.16 -9.53
CA LEU A 54 -3.88 9.16 -10.85
C LEU A 54 -2.34 9.22 -10.84
N SER A 55 -1.74 9.57 -9.70
CA SER A 55 -0.29 9.67 -9.50
C SER A 55 0.23 8.52 -8.63
N VAL A 56 0.30 8.72 -7.32
CA VAL A 56 0.81 7.75 -6.33
C VAL A 56 0.00 6.46 -6.37
N GLY A 57 -1.33 6.56 -6.49
CA GLY A 57 -2.21 5.39 -6.60
C GLY A 57 -1.89 4.53 -7.82
N ARG A 58 -1.73 5.15 -8.99
CA ARG A 58 -1.38 4.46 -10.24
C ARG A 58 -0.02 3.76 -10.15
N VAL A 59 0.98 4.40 -9.57
CA VAL A 59 2.31 3.80 -9.35
C VAL A 59 2.20 2.60 -8.41
N THR A 60 1.51 2.77 -7.28
CA THR A 60 1.33 1.70 -6.27
C THR A 60 0.59 0.51 -6.87
N ALA A 61 -0.46 0.75 -7.66
CA ALA A 61 -1.19 -0.31 -8.37
C ALA A 61 -0.31 -1.03 -9.40
N GLY A 62 0.54 -0.31 -10.13
CA GLY A 62 1.49 -0.90 -11.07
C GLY A 62 2.53 -1.78 -10.37
N LEU A 63 3.07 -1.33 -9.24
CA LEU A 63 3.99 -2.13 -8.41
C LEU A 63 3.30 -3.38 -7.85
N ALA A 64 2.06 -3.25 -7.35
CA ALA A 64 1.28 -4.39 -6.86
C ALA A 64 1.00 -5.42 -7.98
N ALA A 65 0.69 -4.95 -9.19
CA ALA A 65 0.51 -5.84 -10.34
C ALA A 65 1.83 -6.53 -10.74
N ALA A 66 2.95 -5.79 -10.76
CA ALA A 66 4.28 -6.34 -11.05
C ALA A 66 4.76 -7.31 -9.96
N ALA A 67 4.22 -7.22 -8.74
CA ALA A 67 4.53 -8.14 -7.65
C ALA A 67 3.95 -9.54 -7.86
N VAL A 68 2.93 -9.68 -8.72
CA VAL A 68 2.31 -10.97 -9.03
C VAL A 68 3.32 -11.85 -9.77
N GLY A 69 3.71 -12.96 -9.15
CA GLY A 69 4.68 -13.91 -9.71
C GLY A 69 6.14 -13.58 -9.45
N LEU A 70 6.44 -12.63 -8.56
CA LEU A 70 7.82 -12.43 -8.12
C LEU A 70 8.37 -13.65 -7.38
N THR A 71 9.68 -13.79 -7.44
CA THR A 71 10.47 -14.73 -6.64
C THR A 71 11.33 -13.94 -5.65
N ALA A 72 11.89 -14.63 -4.66
CA ALA A 72 12.81 -13.98 -3.70
C ALA A 72 13.96 -13.24 -4.40
N ALA A 73 14.45 -13.74 -5.54
CA ALA A 73 15.52 -13.13 -6.32
C ALA A 73 15.09 -11.83 -7.05
N THR A 74 13.81 -11.68 -7.40
CA THR A 74 13.33 -10.52 -8.17
C THR A 74 12.72 -9.42 -7.29
N VAL A 75 12.40 -9.72 -6.03
CA VAL A 75 11.85 -8.73 -5.08
C VAL A 75 12.77 -7.52 -4.87
N PRO A 76 14.10 -7.66 -4.68
CA PRO A 76 14.97 -6.49 -4.46
C PRO A 76 14.91 -5.47 -5.61
N ARG A 77 14.71 -5.94 -6.85
CA ARG A 77 14.58 -5.05 -8.01
C ARG A 77 13.28 -4.24 -7.97
N LEU A 78 12.15 -4.87 -7.65
CA LEU A 78 10.88 -4.14 -7.52
C LEU A 78 10.90 -3.20 -6.32
N ASP A 79 11.55 -3.60 -5.23
CA ASP A 79 11.72 -2.77 -4.04
C ASP A 79 12.55 -1.51 -4.33
N ALA A 80 13.64 -1.62 -5.10
CA ALA A 80 14.43 -0.48 -5.54
C ALA A 80 13.63 0.48 -6.44
N GLU A 81 12.80 -0.03 -7.34
CA GLU A 81 11.86 0.77 -8.15
C GLU A 81 10.85 1.51 -7.27
N ALA A 82 10.29 0.85 -6.25
CA ALA A 82 9.37 1.48 -5.30
C ALA A 82 10.05 2.59 -4.49
N ASP A 83 11.30 2.37 -4.06
CA ASP A 83 12.11 3.32 -3.30
C ASP A 83 12.43 4.58 -4.14
N ALA A 84 12.89 4.39 -5.38
CA ALA A 84 13.19 5.48 -6.32
C ALA A 84 11.96 6.35 -6.63
N ARG A 85 10.75 5.75 -6.61
CA ARG A 85 9.47 6.45 -6.84
C ARG A 85 8.87 7.05 -5.57
N THR A 86 9.56 6.93 -4.42
CA THR A 86 9.16 7.51 -3.14
C THR A 86 10.21 8.53 -2.66
N PRO A 87 10.18 9.79 -3.16
CA PRO A 87 11.26 10.75 -2.92
C PRO A 87 11.44 11.16 -1.45
N SER A 88 10.35 11.22 -0.68
CA SER A 88 10.39 11.65 0.72
C SER A 88 11.00 10.57 1.63
N PRO A 89 12.05 10.89 2.40
CA PRO A 89 12.63 9.96 3.38
C PRO A 89 11.61 9.49 4.42
N ALA A 90 10.75 10.40 4.90
CA ALA A 90 9.70 10.07 5.86
C ALA A 90 8.67 9.09 5.27
N GLN A 91 8.29 9.28 4.00
CA GLN A 91 7.38 8.36 3.31
C GLN A 91 8.03 7.00 3.06
N ARG A 92 9.34 6.94 2.76
CA ARG A 92 10.07 5.66 2.69
C ARG A 92 10.02 4.95 4.03
N ALA A 93 10.36 5.62 5.13
CA ALA A 93 10.30 5.04 6.47
C ALA A 93 8.90 4.48 6.82
N ALA A 94 7.85 5.26 6.52
CA ALA A 94 6.47 4.83 6.69
C ALA A 94 6.13 3.59 5.83
N SER A 95 6.52 3.59 4.56
CA SER A 95 6.34 2.45 3.64
C SER A 95 7.00 1.18 4.19
N ARG A 96 8.25 1.26 4.67
CA ARG A 96 8.96 0.12 5.29
C ARG A 96 8.26 -0.39 6.54
N ALA A 97 7.78 0.50 7.40
CA ALA A 97 7.05 0.13 8.61
C ALA A 97 5.73 -0.61 8.29
N GLN A 98 4.96 -0.08 7.34
CA GLN A 98 3.72 -0.70 6.84
C GLN A 98 3.99 -2.07 6.22
N GLY A 99 5.00 -2.18 5.34
CA GLY A 99 5.36 -3.45 4.69
C GLY A 99 5.71 -4.54 5.71
N ARG A 100 6.52 -4.23 6.72
CA ARG A 100 6.83 -5.18 7.81
C ARG A 100 5.59 -5.58 8.60
N GLY A 101 4.70 -4.62 8.90
CA GLY A 101 3.43 -4.88 9.58
C GLY A 101 2.54 -5.84 8.78
N LEU A 102 2.37 -5.56 7.48
CA LEU A 102 1.56 -6.36 6.57
C LEU A 102 2.15 -7.77 6.38
N LEU A 103 3.47 -7.92 6.25
CA LEU A 103 4.11 -9.24 6.15
C LEU A 103 3.92 -10.09 7.42
N ARG A 104 4.08 -9.48 8.60
CA ARG A 104 3.82 -10.19 9.88
C ARG A 104 2.37 -10.63 9.99
N LEU A 105 1.43 -9.73 9.67
CA LEU A 105 0.01 -10.04 9.64
C LEU A 105 -0.29 -11.17 8.65
N ALA A 106 0.26 -11.10 7.43
CA ALA A 106 -0.01 -12.10 6.41
C ALA A 106 0.48 -13.49 6.82
N ARG A 107 1.69 -13.59 7.39
CA ARG A 107 2.26 -14.83 7.94
C ARG A 107 1.41 -15.42 9.07
N ALA A 108 0.74 -14.58 9.85
CA ALA A 108 -0.13 -15.02 10.95
C ALA A 108 -1.54 -15.40 10.49
N ALA A 109 -2.09 -14.69 9.50
CA ALA A 109 -3.50 -14.80 9.11
C ALA A 109 -3.79 -15.80 7.98
N TRP A 110 -2.83 -16.05 7.08
CA TRP A 110 -3.04 -16.94 5.92
C TRP A 110 -1.97 -18.02 5.83
N VAL A 111 -2.43 -19.29 5.78
CA VAL A 111 -1.57 -20.46 5.59
C VAL A 111 -1.32 -20.66 4.09
N GLY A 112 -0.07 -20.57 3.65
CA GLY A 112 0.32 -20.77 2.26
C GLY A 112 1.81 -20.50 2.00
N PRO A 113 2.30 -20.82 0.78
CA PRO A 113 3.67 -20.50 0.39
C PRO A 113 3.87 -18.99 0.41
N HIS A 114 4.74 -18.52 1.29
CA HIS A 114 5.17 -17.13 1.36
C HIS A 114 6.55 -17.02 0.71
N VAL A 115 6.74 -15.99 -0.11
CA VAL A 115 8.09 -15.63 -0.55
C VAL A 115 8.84 -15.21 0.71
N ASP A 116 9.92 -15.90 1.05
CA ASP A 116 10.70 -15.57 2.23
C ASP A 116 11.54 -14.33 1.93
N LEU A 117 10.96 -13.18 2.26
CA LEU A 117 11.63 -11.90 2.22
C LEU A 117 12.47 -11.81 3.49
N ALA A 118 13.77 -12.04 3.35
CA ALA A 118 14.77 -11.81 4.38
C ALA A 118 14.78 -10.34 4.83
#